data_AF-A0A1V6N1H4-F1
#
_entry.id   AF-A0A1V6N1H4-F1
#
_cell.length_a   1.000
_cell.length_b   1.000
_cell.length_c   1.000
_cell.angle_alpha   90.00
_cell.angle_beta   90.00
_cell.angle_gamma   90.00
#
_symmetry.space_group_name_H-M   'P 1'
#
loop_
_entity.id
_entity.type
_entity.pdbx_description
1 polymer ?
#
loop_
_entity_poly.entity_id
_entity_poly.type
_entity_poly.pdbx_seq_one_letter_code
_entity_poly.pdbx_strand_id
1 'polypeptide(L)'
;MSYSRIQQFSIVFAFIMITWGLLPFFNIGGTTLNNNTLATSTILFLIGIAYPLIIFIPEWKRAILLVEGIIFASVGVAFLEPFFNLYFLVIGIFFIIVSVLAYAEKLPRSMLRFFNTRKR
;
A
#
# COMPACT_ATOMS: atom_id res chain seq x y z
N MET A 1 -8.10 23.78 -12.45
CA MET A 1 -6.89 23.36 -11.71
C MET A 1 -6.04 22.52 -12.65
N SER A 2 -4.78 22.88 -12.87
CA SER A 2 -3.85 22.06 -13.66
C SER A 2 -3.12 21.10 -12.72
N TYR A 3 -3.33 19.80 -12.88
CA TYR A 3 -2.62 18.78 -12.10
C TYR A 3 -1.17 18.65 -12.57
N SER A 4 -0.25 18.40 -11.63
CA SER A 4 1.14 18.10 -11.98
C SER A 4 1.23 16.77 -12.74
N ARG A 5 2.29 16.57 -13.55
CA ARG A 5 2.49 15.30 -14.27
C ARG A 5 2.52 14.09 -13.33
N ILE A 6 3.06 14.26 -12.12
CA ILE A 6 3.10 13.23 -11.07
C ILE A 6 1.70 12.92 -10.53
N GLN A 7 0.87 13.94 -10.33
CA GLN A 7 -0.53 13.74 -9.92
C GLN A 7 -1.32 13.02 -11.02
N GLN A 8 -1.17 13.41 -12.28
CA GLN A 8 -1.81 12.71 -13.41
C GLN A 8 -1.37 11.24 -13.49
N PHE A 9 -0.07 10.99 -13.39
CA PHE A 9 0.46 9.62 -13.35
C PHE A 9 -0.12 8.81 -12.19
N SER A 10 -0.25 9.42 -11.00
CA SER A 10 -0.81 8.74 -9.83
C SER A 10 -2.26 8.28 -10.02
N ILE A 11 -3.07 9.07 -10.74
CA ILE A 11 -4.46 8.74 -11.05
C ILE A 11 -4.51 7.58 -12.05
N VAL A 12 -3.69 7.63 -13.11
CA VAL A 12 -3.62 6.54 -14.11
C VAL A 12 -3.13 5.25 -13.47
N PHE A 13 -2.09 5.33 -12.64
CA PHE A 13 -1.57 4.21 -11.88
C PHE A 13 -2.64 3.60 -10.96
N ALA A 14 -3.36 4.44 -10.21
CA ALA A 14 -4.45 4.01 -9.34
C ALA A 14 -5.53 3.27 -10.14
N PHE A 15 -5.94 3.83 -11.28
CA PHE A 15 -6.93 3.23 -12.17
C PHE A 15 -6.51 1.83 -12.64
N ILE A 16 -5.26 1.67 -13.10
CA ILE A 16 -4.74 0.38 -13.55
C ILE A 16 -4.72 -0.64 -12.39
N MET A 17 -4.17 -0.26 -11.24
CA MET A 17 -4.03 -1.16 -10.08
C MET A 17 -5.38 -1.62 -9.53
N ILE A 18 -6.33 -0.69 -9.38
CA ILE A 18 -7.68 -1.02 -8.92
C ILE A 18 -8.39 -1.92 -9.94
N THR A 19 -8.31 -1.60 -11.23
CA THR A 19 -8.93 -2.40 -12.29
C THR A 19 -8.37 -3.82 -12.27
N TRP A 20 -7.05 -3.97 -12.21
CA TRP A 20 -6.40 -5.28 -12.13
C TRP A 20 -6.75 -6.05 -10.87
N GLY A 21 -6.78 -5.38 -9.72
CA GLY A 21 -7.21 -6.00 -8.45
C GLY A 21 -8.65 -6.48 -8.48
N LEU A 22 -9.52 -5.86 -9.28
CA LEU A 22 -10.92 -6.24 -9.43
C LEU A 22 -11.18 -7.35 -10.45
N LEU A 23 -10.28 -7.59 -11.43
CA LEU A 23 -10.47 -8.58 -12.50
C LEU A 23 -10.91 -9.97 -11.99
N PRO A 24 -10.31 -10.52 -10.91
CA PRO A 24 -10.68 -11.85 -10.45
C PRO A 24 -12.12 -11.95 -9.95
N PHE A 25 -12.68 -10.87 -9.40
CA PHE A 25 -14.06 -10.86 -8.89
C PHE A 25 -15.12 -10.92 -9.98
N PHE A 26 -14.75 -10.54 -11.21
CA PHE A 26 -15.62 -10.63 -12.37
C PHE A 26 -15.35 -11.88 -13.23
N ASN A 27 -14.46 -12.78 -12.77
CA ASN A 27 -14.00 -13.95 -13.52
C ASN A 27 -13.50 -13.59 -14.94
N ILE A 28 -13.01 -12.36 -15.11
CA ILE A 28 -12.48 -11.87 -16.37
C ILE A 28 -11.08 -12.46 -16.54
N GLY A 29 -10.86 -13.16 -17.65
CA GLY A 29 -9.59 -13.82 -17.94
C GLY A 29 -9.44 -15.23 -17.37
N GLY A 30 -10.52 -15.89 -16.94
CA GLY A 30 -10.51 -17.29 -16.50
C GLY A 30 -9.80 -17.51 -15.15
N THR A 31 -9.75 -16.47 -14.32
CA THR A 31 -9.06 -16.48 -13.03
C THR A 31 -9.92 -17.19 -11.98
N THR A 32 -9.34 -18.19 -11.31
CA THR A 32 -10.02 -18.87 -10.20
C THR A 32 -9.86 -18.05 -8.93
N LEU A 33 -10.99 -17.84 -8.22
CA LEU A 33 -11.02 -17.18 -6.93
C LEU A 33 -10.45 -18.14 -5.88
N ASN A 34 -9.15 -17.98 -5.59
CA ASN A 34 -8.46 -18.71 -4.54
C ASN A 34 -7.80 -17.71 -3.57
N ASN A 35 -7.26 -18.19 -2.45
CA ASN A 35 -6.72 -17.30 -1.43
C ASN A 35 -5.52 -16.46 -1.93
N ASN A 36 -4.71 -17.00 -2.84
CA ASN A 36 -3.58 -16.27 -3.43
C ASN A 36 -4.07 -15.12 -4.31
N THR A 37 -5.11 -15.37 -5.12
CA THR A 37 -5.75 -14.35 -5.95
C THR A 37 -6.42 -13.28 -5.08
N LEU A 38 -7.07 -13.66 -3.97
CA LEU A 38 -7.64 -12.71 -3.01
C LEU A 38 -6.57 -11.84 -2.33
N ALA A 39 -5.45 -12.43 -1.93
CA ALA A 39 -4.33 -11.71 -1.35
C ALA A 39 -3.76 -10.68 -2.34
N THR A 40 -3.44 -11.10 -3.57
CA THR A 40 -2.88 -10.20 -4.59
C THR A 40 -3.85 -9.10 -5.00
N SER A 41 -5.13 -9.41 -5.17
CA SER A 41 -6.18 -8.42 -5.42
C SER A 41 -6.28 -7.38 -4.30
N THR A 42 -6.21 -7.81 -3.05
CA THR A 42 -6.26 -6.92 -1.88
C THR A 42 -5.08 -5.96 -1.88
N ILE A 43 -3.87 -6.46 -2.15
CA ILE A 43 -2.65 -5.65 -2.20
C ILE A 43 -2.69 -4.64 -3.35
N LEU A 44 -3.09 -5.08 -4.55
CA LEU A 44 -3.22 -4.20 -5.72
C LEU A 44 -4.22 -3.07 -5.46
N PHE A 45 -5.35 -3.41 -4.87
CA PHE A 45 -6.38 -2.43 -4.52
C PHE A 45 -5.86 -1.39 -3.52
N LEU A 46 -5.13 -1.83 -2.49
CA LEU A 46 -4.55 -0.95 -1.48
C LEU A 46 -3.49 -0.01 -2.06
N ILE A 47 -2.56 -0.54 -2.83
CA ILE A 47 -1.51 0.25 -3.48
C ILE A 47 -2.14 1.27 -4.45
N GLY A 48 -3.19 0.86 -5.17
CA GLY A 48 -3.94 1.72 -6.07
C GLY A 48 -4.58 2.92 -5.36
N ILE A 49 -5.03 2.77 -4.12
CA ILE A 49 -5.61 3.87 -3.32
C ILE A 49 -4.51 4.66 -2.59
N ALA A 50 -3.53 3.98 -2.01
CA ALA A 50 -2.49 4.59 -1.18
C ALA A 50 -1.62 5.57 -1.98
N TYR A 51 -1.22 5.19 -3.19
CA TYR A 51 -0.31 5.98 -4.02
C TYR A 51 -0.84 7.40 -4.35
N PRO A 52 -2.05 7.57 -4.92
CA PRO A 52 -2.60 8.90 -5.14
C PRO A 52 -2.81 9.64 -3.81
N LEU A 53 -3.28 8.97 -2.75
CA LEU A 53 -3.56 9.62 -1.47
C LEU A 53 -2.29 10.23 -0.84
N ILE A 54 -1.15 9.55 -0.96
CA ILE A 54 0.18 10.05 -0.55
C ILE A 54 0.62 11.26 -1.38
N ILE A 55 0.31 11.29 -2.68
CA ILE A 55 0.72 12.36 -3.60
C ILE A 55 -0.15 13.60 -3.42
N PHE A 56 -1.45 13.43 -3.22
CA PHE A 56 -2.38 14.53 -3.00
C PHE A 56 -2.32 15.07 -1.57
N ILE A 57 -2.10 14.20 -0.58
CA ILE A 57 -2.10 14.56 0.84
C ILE A 57 -0.86 13.95 1.54
N PRO A 58 0.33 14.58 1.40
CA PRO A 58 1.58 14.03 1.93
C PRO A 58 1.61 13.85 3.46
N GLU A 59 0.78 14.58 4.20
CA GLU A 59 0.62 14.43 5.66
C GLU A 59 0.14 13.03 6.07
N TRP A 60 -0.61 12.37 5.19
CA TRP A 60 -1.18 11.05 5.47
C TRP A 60 -0.20 9.92 5.22
N LYS A 61 1.01 10.18 4.68
CA LYS A 61 2.05 9.16 4.41
C LYS A 61 2.32 8.23 5.58
N ARG A 62 2.39 8.77 6.80
CA ARG A 62 2.66 7.98 8.01
C ARG A 62 1.48 7.06 8.35
N ALA A 63 0.25 7.60 8.28
CA ALA A 63 -0.98 6.85 8.54
C ALA A 63 -1.20 5.74 7.51
N ILE A 64 -1.01 6.05 6.23
CA ILE A 64 -1.17 5.11 5.12
C ILE A 64 -0.17 3.96 5.26
N LEU A 65 1.09 4.26 5.57
CA LEU A 65 2.11 3.22 5.81
C LEU A 65 1.76 2.31 6.99
N LEU A 66 1.16 2.85 8.06
CA LEU A 66 0.69 2.06 9.19
C LEU A 66 -0.45 1.12 8.78
N VAL A 67 -1.44 1.66 8.07
CA VAL A 67 -2.61 0.91 7.60
C VAL A 67 -2.18 -0.18 6.62
N GLU A 68 -1.32 0.14 5.65
CA GLU A 68 -0.74 -0.85 4.75
C GLU A 68 0.01 -1.93 5.53
N GLY A 69 0.84 -1.57 6.50
CA GLY A 69 1.53 -2.54 7.36
C GLY A 69 0.59 -3.51 8.07
N ILE A 70 -0.51 -3.00 8.66
CA ILE A 70 -1.54 -3.82 9.32
C ILE A 70 -2.20 -4.76 8.31
N ILE A 71 -2.54 -4.27 7.12
CA ILE A 71 -3.23 -5.09 6.12
C ILE A 71 -2.29 -6.13 5.52
N PHE A 72 -1.02 -5.81 5.27
CA PHE A 72 -0.02 -6.79 4.83
C PHE A 72 0.15 -7.91 5.86
N ALA A 73 0.24 -7.57 7.15
CA ALA A 73 0.31 -8.57 8.21
C ALA A 73 -0.97 -9.42 8.29
N SER A 74 -2.15 -8.78 8.19
CA SER A 74 -3.44 -9.48 8.26
C SER A 74 -3.67 -10.40 7.07
N VAL A 75 -3.34 -9.94 5.86
CA VAL A 75 -3.45 -10.73 4.63
C VAL A 75 -2.47 -11.88 4.63
N GLY A 76 -1.24 -11.65 5.11
CA GLY A 76 -0.24 -12.70 5.35
C GLY A 76 -0.82 -13.85 6.15
N VAL A 77 -1.41 -13.54 7.31
CA VAL A 77 -1.95 -14.55 8.23
C VAL A 77 -3.22 -15.23 7.71
N ALA A 78 -4.10 -14.48 7.06
CA ALA A 78 -5.44 -14.97 6.70
C ALA A 78 -5.52 -15.71 5.36
N PHE A 79 -4.68 -15.35 4.37
CA PHE A 79 -4.86 -15.81 2.99
C PHE A 79 -3.68 -16.60 2.42
N LEU A 80 -2.46 -16.44 2.95
CA LEU A 80 -1.27 -17.02 2.32
C LEU A 80 -0.84 -18.33 2.98
N GLU A 81 -0.28 -19.23 2.16
CA GLU A 81 0.36 -20.46 2.62
C GLU A 81 1.54 -20.16 3.58
N PRO A 82 1.93 -21.10 4.46
CA PRO A 82 2.86 -20.85 5.57
C PRO A 82 4.18 -20.16 5.17
N PHE A 83 4.74 -20.50 4.00
CA PHE A 83 5.96 -19.88 3.50
C PHE A 83 5.75 -18.43 3.03
N PHE A 84 4.66 -18.14 2.33
CA PHE A 84 4.35 -16.80 1.84
C PHE A 84 3.83 -15.87 2.95
N ASN A 85 3.06 -16.43 3.89
CA ASN A 85 2.58 -15.75 5.08
C ASN A 85 3.74 -15.09 5.84
N LEU A 86 4.85 -15.80 6.03
CA LEU A 86 6.00 -15.28 6.79
C LEU A 86 6.61 -14.03 6.14
N TYR A 87 6.74 -13.99 4.81
CA TYR A 87 7.24 -12.79 4.11
C TYR A 87 6.30 -11.60 4.28
N PHE A 88 5.00 -11.81 4.11
CA PHE A 88 3.99 -10.76 4.23
C PHE A 88 3.86 -10.23 5.65
N LEU A 89 3.96 -11.12 6.64
CA LEU A 89 3.95 -10.79 8.05
C LEU A 89 5.19 -9.97 8.43
N VAL A 90 6.39 -10.38 7.99
CA VAL A 90 7.63 -9.64 8.24
C VAL A 90 7.59 -8.26 7.60
N ILE A 91 7.13 -8.14 6.35
CA ILE A 91 6.99 -6.85 5.66
C ILE A 91 5.95 -5.96 6.36
N GLY A 92 4.80 -6.53 6.75
CA GLY A 92 3.75 -5.81 7.45
C GLY A 92 4.22 -5.25 8.80
N ILE A 93 4.88 -6.10 9.60
CA ILE A 93 5.49 -5.69 10.88
C ILE A 93 6.55 -4.60 10.65
N PHE A 94 7.38 -4.76 9.62
CA PHE A 94 8.39 -3.76 9.27
C PHE A 94 7.75 -2.39 8.97
N PHE A 95 6.69 -2.34 8.17
CA PHE A 95 5.97 -1.09 7.90
C PHE A 95 5.30 -0.49 9.14
N ILE A 96 4.74 -1.32 10.02
CA ILE A 96 4.19 -0.87 11.30
C ILE A 96 5.29 -0.22 12.15
N ILE A 97 6.44 -0.89 12.31
CA ILE A 97 7.58 -0.36 13.08
C ILE A 97 8.07 0.95 12.49
N VAL A 98 8.29 1.01 11.18
CA VAL A 98 8.75 2.23 10.50
C VAL A 98 7.74 3.36 10.67
N SER A 99 6.44 3.08 10.54
CA SER A 99 5.41 4.09 10.73
C SER A 99 5.35 4.60 12.18
N VAL A 100 5.42 3.72 13.18
CA VAL A 100 5.48 4.10 14.60
C VAL A 100 6.71 4.96 14.88
N LEU A 101 7.88 4.59 14.35
CA LEU A 101 9.10 5.38 14.47
C LEU A 101 9.00 6.74 13.74
N ALA A 102 8.27 6.80 12.62
CA ALA A 102 7.99 8.04 11.90
C ALA A 102 7.08 8.97 12.72
N TYR A 103 6.06 8.42 13.39
CA TYR A 103 5.21 9.17 14.31
C TYR A 103 5.96 9.68 15.53
N ALA A 104 6.85 8.87 16.09
CA ALA A 104 7.69 9.24 17.22
C ALA A 104 8.87 10.17 16.86
N GLU A 105 9.03 10.52 15.58
CA GLU A 105 10.17 11.29 15.04
C GLU A 105 11.55 10.68 15.36
N LYS A 106 11.60 9.37 15.61
CA LYS A 106 12.82 8.61 15.97
C LYS A 106 13.54 7.99 14.77
N LEU A 107 13.02 8.17 13.56
CA LEU A 107 13.68 7.70 12.33
C LEU A 107 14.95 8.51 12.01
N PRO A 108 15.90 7.92 11.26
CA PRO A 108 17.05 8.67 10.74
C PRO A 108 16.59 9.89 9.96
N ARG A 109 17.32 11.02 10.07
CA ARG A 109 16.96 12.29 9.41
C ARG A 109 16.78 12.15 7.90
N SER A 110 17.47 11.20 7.25
CA SER A 110 17.30 10.89 5.82
C SER A 110 15.89 10.34 5.50
N MET A 111 15.37 9.42 6.32
CA MET A 111 14.03 8.85 6.17
C MET A 111 12.94 9.81 6.61
N LEU A 112 13.17 10.58 7.69
CA LEU A 112 12.22 11.59 8.15
C LEU A 112 11.93 12.65 7.07
N ARG A 113 12.90 13.02 6.24
CA ARG A 113 12.68 13.95 5.11
C ARG A 113 11.62 13.47 4.13
N PHE A 114 11.47 12.16 3.93
CA PHE A 114 10.44 11.58 3.05
C PHE A 114 9.02 11.77 3.59
N PHE A 115 8.87 11.74 4.92
CA PHE A 115 7.62 11.93 5.63
C PHE A 115 7.32 13.41 5.96
N ASN A 116 8.36 14.24 6.14
CA ASN A 116 8.27 15.65 6.53
C ASN A 116 8.24 16.62 5.34
N THR A 117 7.70 16.23 4.19
CA THR A 117 7.60 17.12 3.01
C THR A 117 6.69 18.35 3.18
N ARG A 118 6.30 18.69 4.42
CA ARG A 118 5.62 19.95 4.78
C ARG A 118 6.54 20.78 5.68
N LYS A 119 7.55 21.43 5.08
CA LYS A 119 8.24 22.63 5.59
C LYS A 119 9.15 23.20 4.48
N ARG A 120 8.54 23.56 3.36
CA ARG A 120 8.97 24.67 2.50
C ARG A 120 7.72 25.35 1.98
#